data_AF-A0A7S0P0A1-F1
#
_entry.id   AF-A0A7S0P0A1-F1
#
_cell.length_a   1.000
_cell.length_b   1.000
_cell.length_c   1.000
_cell.angle_alpha   90.00
_cell.angle_beta   90.00
_cell.angle_gamma   90.00
#
_symmetry.space_group_name_H-M   'P 1'
#
loop_
_entity.id
_entity.type
_entity.pdbx_description
1 polymer ?
#
loop_
_entity_poly.entity_id
_entity_poly.type
_entity_poly.pdbx_seq_one_letter_code
_entity_poly.pdbx_strand_id
1 'polypeptide(L)'
;PLVDVSASQRFTTPPPRYSEGGMVKRLEQLGIGRPSTYAVVLRTLTMRGYAETASRVLRPLPRGQMLTALLTSPHLERYVQYEYTARLEQQLDAISAGEVDSSAFLSRWWLEFRPSVDAVLATDTLALRDAVADAMA
;
A
#
# COMPACT_ATOMS: atom_id res chain seq x y z
N PRO A 1 5.62 34.26 -48.41
CA PRO A 1 6.31 34.44 -47.11
C PRO A 1 5.72 33.50 -46.05
N LEU A 2 6.55 32.72 -45.35
CA LEU A 2 6.10 31.90 -44.23
C LEU A 2 5.67 32.82 -43.08
N VAL A 3 4.40 32.75 -42.71
CA VAL A 3 3.80 33.56 -41.65
C VAL A 3 3.87 32.73 -40.37
N ASP A 4 4.99 32.89 -39.67
CA ASP A 4 5.29 32.34 -38.34
C ASP A 4 5.47 30.81 -38.23
N VAL A 5 6.53 30.40 -37.53
CA VAL A 5 6.84 29.00 -37.20
C VAL A 5 7.21 28.95 -35.72
N SER A 6 6.26 28.57 -34.87
CA SER A 6 6.50 28.38 -33.44
C SER A 6 6.93 26.94 -33.15
N ALA A 7 8.21 26.72 -32.84
CA ALA A 7 8.70 25.43 -32.36
C ALA A 7 8.48 25.31 -30.85
N SER A 8 7.59 24.40 -30.40
CA SER A 8 7.40 24.11 -28.98
C SER A 8 8.12 22.82 -28.58
N GLN A 9 9.14 22.92 -27.72
CA GLN A 9 9.80 21.77 -27.12
C GLN A 9 8.95 21.23 -25.95
N ARG A 10 8.75 19.91 -25.89
CA ARG A 10 8.07 19.24 -24.78
C ARG A 10 9.04 18.27 -24.11
N PHE A 11 9.06 18.29 -22.78
CA PHE A 11 9.74 17.28 -21.97
C PHE A 11 8.71 16.29 -21.44
N THR A 12 9.14 15.05 -21.21
CA THR A 12 8.33 14.10 -20.44
C THR A 12 8.35 14.52 -18.98
N THR A 13 7.18 14.62 -18.38
CA THR A 13 7.04 14.81 -16.94
C THR A 13 6.86 13.45 -16.26
N PRO A 14 7.36 13.26 -15.03
CA PRO A 14 7.07 12.06 -14.27
C PRO A 14 5.56 11.90 -14.06
N PRO A 15 5.07 10.66 -13.83
CA PRO A 15 3.67 10.42 -13.55
C PRO A 15 3.16 11.31 -12.41
N PRO A 16 1.96 11.90 -12.54
CA PRO A 16 1.42 12.75 -11.48
C PRO A 16 1.18 11.92 -10.22
N ARG A 17 1.42 12.53 -9.06
CA ARG A 17 1.05 11.92 -7.77
C ARG A 17 -0.47 11.81 -7.66
N TYR A 18 -0.94 10.87 -6.86
CA TYR A 18 -2.36 10.70 -6.59
C TYR A 18 -2.92 11.88 -5.80
N SER A 19 -4.06 12.42 -6.24
CA SER A 19 -4.98 13.10 -5.32
C SER A 19 -5.69 12.06 -4.45
N GLU A 20 -6.43 12.49 -3.42
CA GLU A 20 -7.25 11.58 -2.62
C GLU A 20 -8.25 10.81 -3.50
N GLY A 21 -9.00 11.50 -4.36
CA GLY A 21 -9.91 10.86 -5.31
C GLY A 21 -9.20 9.91 -6.29
N GLY A 22 -8.00 10.28 -6.75
CA GLY A 22 -7.17 9.42 -7.59
C GLY A 22 -6.71 8.15 -6.87
N MET A 23 -6.37 8.26 -5.58
CA MET A 23 -6.01 7.11 -4.74
C MET A 23 -7.22 6.21 -4.49
N VAL A 24 -8.40 6.77 -4.17
CA VAL A 24 -9.64 6.00 -4.01
C VAL A 24 -9.94 5.20 -5.27
N LYS A 25 -9.90 5.86 -6.43
CA LYS A 25 -10.12 5.20 -7.72
C LYS A 25 -9.11 4.07 -7.95
N ARG A 26 -7.85 4.26 -7.56
CA ARG A 26 -6.82 3.23 -7.71
C ARG A 26 -7.06 2.03 -6.79
N LEU A 27 -7.45 2.26 -5.53
CA LEU A 27 -7.79 1.21 -4.58
C LEU A 27 -9.00 0.39 -5.06
N GLU A 28 -10.04 1.07 -5.53
CA GLU A 28 -11.22 0.43 -6.14
C GLU A 28 -10.85 -0.45 -7.33
N GLN A 29 -10.04 0.05 -8.27
CA GLN A 29 -9.57 -0.73 -9.42
C GLN A 29 -8.76 -1.97 -9.03
N LEU A 30 -8.04 -1.92 -7.91
CA LEU A 30 -7.26 -3.05 -7.39
C LEU A 30 -8.12 -4.01 -6.55
N GLY A 31 -9.40 -3.70 -6.30
CA GLY A 31 -10.26 -4.48 -5.40
C GLY A 31 -9.87 -4.37 -3.92
N ILE A 32 -9.09 -3.34 -3.56
CA ILE A 32 -8.61 -3.10 -2.20
C ILE A 32 -9.51 -2.08 -1.52
N GLY A 33 -10.04 -2.42 -0.34
CA GLY A 33 -10.97 -1.56 0.39
C GLY A 33 -12.39 -1.54 -0.17
N ARG A 34 -13.26 -0.79 0.51
CA ARG A 34 -14.70 -0.67 0.24
C ARG A 34 -15.12 0.80 0.40
N PRO A 35 -16.30 1.23 -0.09
CA PRO A 35 -16.79 2.60 0.10
C PRO A 35 -16.76 3.08 1.56
N SER A 36 -16.97 2.15 2.51
CA SER A 36 -16.89 2.41 3.95
C SER A 36 -15.48 2.61 4.50
N THR A 37 -14.42 2.18 3.79
CA THR A 37 -13.05 2.16 4.32
C THR A 37 -12.13 3.19 3.67
N TYR A 38 -12.41 3.66 2.45
CA TYR A 38 -11.52 4.57 1.72
C TYR A 38 -11.13 5.83 2.49
N ALA A 39 -12.11 6.54 3.06
CA ALA A 39 -11.85 7.74 3.84
C ALA A 39 -11.02 7.44 5.10
N VAL A 40 -11.29 6.30 5.77
CA VAL A 40 -10.57 5.87 6.97
C VAL A 40 -9.13 5.49 6.65
N VAL A 41 -8.88 4.81 5.53
CA VAL A 41 -7.52 4.46 5.06
C VAL A 41 -6.70 5.73 4.83
N LEU A 42 -7.20 6.67 4.02
CA LEU A 42 -6.49 7.92 3.73
C LEU A 42 -6.23 8.75 4.99
N ARG A 43 -7.23 8.86 5.87
CA ARG A 43 -7.09 9.52 7.16
C ARG A 43 -6.06 8.84 8.05
N THR A 44 -5.99 7.51 8.05
CA THR A 44 -5.03 6.77 8.87
C THR A 44 -3.60 6.98 8.38
N LEU A 45 -3.39 6.99 7.06
CA LEU A 45 -2.08 7.25 6.46
C LEU A 45 -1.54 8.63 6.84
N THR A 46 -2.40 9.65 6.83
CA THR A 46 -2.04 11.03 7.21
C THR A 46 -1.88 11.19 8.71
N MET A 47 -2.83 10.72 9.51
CA MET A 47 -2.79 10.81 10.99
C MET A 47 -1.57 10.11 11.60
N ARG A 48 -1.10 9.01 11.01
CA ARG A 48 0.08 8.28 11.51
C ARG A 48 1.41 8.81 10.96
N GLY A 49 1.36 9.83 10.08
CA GLY A 49 2.54 10.43 9.48
C GLY A 49 3.24 9.54 8.45
N TYR A 50 2.50 8.67 7.75
CA TYR A 50 3.04 7.89 6.63
C TYR A 50 2.95 8.66 5.30
N ALA A 51 1.96 9.52 5.17
CA ALA A 51 1.78 10.41 4.04
C ALA A 51 1.30 11.79 4.49
N GLU A 52 1.44 12.78 3.63
CA GLU A 52 0.86 14.11 3.79
C GLU A 52 0.08 14.51 2.54
N THR A 53 -0.90 15.40 2.69
CA THR A 53 -1.57 16.05 1.57
C THR A 53 -0.96 17.43 1.37
N ALA A 54 -0.16 17.60 0.32
CA ALA A 54 0.45 18.87 -0.05
C ALA A 54 0.03 19.24 -1.47
N SER A 55 -0.46 20.47 -1.67
CA SER A 55 -0.97 20.95 -2.96
C SER A 55 -2.01 20.00 -3.59
N ARG A 56 -2.93 19.48 -2.77
CA ARG A 56 -4.01 18.54 -3.15
C ARG A 56 -3.53 17.17 -3.69
N VAL A 57 -2.27 16.81 -3.49
CA VAL A 57 -1.74 15.48 -3.81
C VAL A 57 -1.13 14.82 -2.58
N LEU A 58 -1.20 13.49 -2.54
CA LEU A 58 -0.61 12.65 -1.52
C LEU A 58 0.90 12.51 -1.76
N ARG A 59 1.69 12.72 -0.72
CA ARG A 59 3.15 12.55 -0.73
C ARG A 59 3.56 11.59 0.39
N PRO A 60 4.38 10.56 0.11
CA PRO A 60 4.88 9.68 1.15
C PRO A 60 5.91 10.43 2.00
N LEU A 61 5.78 10.33 3.32
CA LEU A 61 6.77 10.85 4.27
C LEU A 61 7.88 9.82 4.51
N PRO A 62 9.07 10.22 5.01
CA PRO A 62 10.18 9.29 5.26
C PRO A 62 9.78 8.08 6.11
N ARG A 63 8.93 8.31 7.14
CA ARG A 63 8.39 7.23 7.97
C ARG A 63 7.53 6.23 7.18
N GLY A 64 6.74 6.72 6.22
CA GLY A 64 5.95 5.88 5.33
C GLY A 64 6.83 5.03 4.43
N GLN A 65 7.87 5.63 3.86
CA GLN A 65 8.83 4.93 3.01
C GLN A 65 9.58 3.83 3.79
N MET A 66 10.04 4.15 5.00
CA MET A 66 10.71 3.19 5.89
C MET A 66 9.77 2.03 6.28
N LEU A 67 8.51 2.33 6.59
CA LEU A 67 7.53 1.28 6.87
C LEU A 67 7.27 0.40 5.64
N THR A 68 7.12 1.00 4.46
CA THR A 68 6.96 0.25 3.21
C THR A 68 8.16 -0.66 2.96
N ALA A 69 9.39 -0.17 3.12
CA ALA A 69 10.60 -0.98 3.00
C ALA A 69 10.59 -2.18 3.94
N LEU A 70 10.23 -1.97 5.21
CA LEU A 70 10.09 -3.06 6.19
C LEU A 70 9.01 -4.08 5.79
N LEU A 71 7.84 -3.61 5.38
CA LEU A 71 6.71 -4.49 5.05
C LEU A 71 6.91 -5.26 3.74
N THR A 72 7.77 -4.75 2.85
CA THR A 72 8.16 -5.43 1.61
C THR A 72 9.38 -6.34 1.81
N SER A 73 9.81 -6.55 3.06
CA SER A 73 10.83 -7.55 3.38
C SER A 73 10.34 -8.98 3.07
N PRO A 74 11.25 -9.95 2.82
CA PRO A 74 10.89 -11.29 2.35
C PRO A 74 9.86 -12.03 3.20
N HIS A 75 9.80 -11.76 4.51
CA HIS A 75 8.88 -12.43 5.41
C HIS A 75 7.45 -11.87 5.37
N LEU A 76 7.28 -10.58 5.04
CA LEU A 76 6.00 -9.88 5.09
C LEU A 76 5.43 -9.51 3.73
N GLU A 77 6.26 -9.52 2.67
CA GLU A 77 5.90 -9.04 1.34
C GLU A 77 4.55 -9.61 0.86
N ARG A 78 4.33 -10.93 1.03
CA ARG A 78 3.07 -11.59 0.63
C ARG A 78 1.81 -10.92 1.18
N TYR A 79 1.88 -10.30 2.36
CA TYR A 79 0.72 -9.71 3.05
C TYR A 79 0.44 -8.28 2.63
N VAL A 80 1.36 -7.62 1.92
CA VAL A 80 1.19 -6.27 1.38
C VAL A 80 1.02 -6.23 -0.14
N GLN A 81 1.09 -7.38 -0.80
CA GLN A 81 0.78 -7.51 -2.21
C GLN A 81 -0.69 -7.14 -2.50
N TYR A 82 -0.90 -6.48 -3.64
CA TYR A 82 -2.24 -6.02 -4.04
C TYR A 82 -3.24 -7.16 -4.19
N GLU A 83 -2.83 -8.23 -4.87
CA GLU A 83 -3.67 -9.42 -5.11
C GLU A 83 -4.04 -10.13 -3.82
N TYR A 84 -3.11 -10.23 -2.87
CA TYR A 84 -3.37 -10.81 -1.55
C TYR A 84 -4.44 -10.02 -0.81
N THR A 85 -4.29 -8.70 -0.79
CA THR A 85 -5.22 -7.79 -0.10
C THR A 85 -6.61 -7.84 -0.75
N ALA A 86 -6.69 -7.81 -2.07
CA ALA A 86 -7.95 -7.91 -2.80
C ALA A 86 -8.66 -9.25 -2.54
N ARG A 87 -7.92 -10.36 -2.53
CA ARG A 87 -8.47 -11.69 -2.21
C ARG A 87 -8.95 -11.76 -0.76
N LEU A 88 -8.21 -11.18 0.18
CA LEU A 88 -8.63 -11.12 1.58
C LEU A 88 -9.98 -10.39 1.71
N GLU A 89 -10.14 -9.26 1.03
CA GLU A 89 -11.42 -8.52 1.00
C GLU A 89 -12.57 -9.38 0.45
N GLN A 90 -12.34 -10.16 -0.61
CA GLN A 90 -13.35 -11.11 -1.13
C GLN A 90 -13.71 -12.21 -0.12
N GLN A 91 -12.72 -12.71 0.63
CA GLN A 91 -12.97 -13.71 1.69
C GLN A 91 -13.79 -13.12 2.83
N LEU A 92 -13.54 -11.85 3.21
CA LEU A 92 -14.34 -11.15 4.23
C LEU A 92 -15.78 -10.90 3.76
N ASP A 93 -15.99 -10.62 2.47
CA ASP A 93 -17.34 -10.53 1.89
C ASP A 93 -18.07 -11.89 1.94
N ALA A 94 -17.39 -12.99 1.59
CA ALA A 94 -17.96 -14.34 1.67
C ALA A 94 -18.32 -14.75 3.11
N ILE A 95 -17.51 -14.34 4.10
CA ILE A 95 -17.84 -14.50 5.53
C ILE A 95 -19.11 -13.71 5.86
N SER A 96 -19.22 -12.47 5.38
CA SER A 96 -20.39 -11.61 5.64
C SER A 96 -21.67 -12.16 4.99
N ALA A 97 -21.54 -12.87 3.86
CA ALA A 97 -22.63 -13.58 3.19
C ALA A 97 -22.98 -14.93 3.86
N GLY A 98 -22.19 -15.40 4.83
CA GLY A 98 -22.37 -16.69 5.50
C GLY A 98 -21.85 -17.90 4.71
N GLU A 99 -21.10 -17.67 3.63
CA GLU A 99 -20.53 -18.74 2.78
C GLU A 99 -19.26 -19.34 3.37
N VAL A 100 -18.57 -18.60 4.23
CA VAL A 100 -17.32 -19.00 4.88
C VAL A 100 -17.45 -18.83 6.39
N ASP A 101 -17.10 -19.88 7.15
CA ASP A 101 -17.03 -19.81 8.61
C ASP A 101 -15.89 -18.89 9.06
N SER A 102 -16.24 -17.86 9.84
CA SER A 102 -15.31 -16.82 10.28
C SER A 102 -14.23 -17.34 11.23
N SER A 103 -14.60 -18.26 12.13
CA SER A 103 -13.68 -18.84 13.12
C SER A 103 -12.62 -19.72 12.44
N ALA A 104 -13.06 -20.59 11.54
CA ALA A 104 -12.20 -21.45 10.75
C ALA A 104 -11.30 -20.63 9.83
N PHE A 105 -11.82 -19.55 9.22
CA PHE A 105 -11.03 -18.62 8.43
C PHE A 105 -9.91 -17.97 9.25
N LEU A 106 -10.26 -17.31 10.37
CA LEU A 106 -9.30 -16.62 11.23
C LEU A 106 -8.24 -17.57 11.79
N SER A 107 -8.65 -18.78 12.18
CA SER A 107 -7.73 -19.81 12.70
C SER A 107 -6.69 -20.20 11.66
N ARG A 108 -7.11 -20.49 10.42
CA ARG A 108 -6.19 -20.80 9.32
C ARG A 108 -5.29 -19.62 8.97
N TRP A 109 -5.87 -18.43 8.82
CA TRP A 109 -5.14 -17.22 8.49
C TRP A 109 -4.04 -16.93 9.52
N TRP A 110 -4.36 -17.06 10.81
CA TRP A 110 -3.40 -16.83 11.89
C TRP A 110 -2.24 -17.83 11.88
N LEU A 111 -2.52 -19.11 11.62
CA LEU A 111 -1.49 -20.14 11.50
C LEU A 111 -0.53 -19.88 10.33
N GLU A 112 -1.01 -19.26 9.25
CA GLU A 112 -0.16 -18.83 8.13
C GLU A 112 0.62 -17.53 8.41
N PHE A 113 -0.02 -16.57 9.08
CA PHE A 113 0.52 -15.23 9.30
C PHE A 113 1.58 -15.18 10.41
N ARG A 114 1.32 -15.85 11.53
CA ARG A 114 2.18 -15.78 12.71
C ARG A 114 3.65 -16.15 12.43
N PRO A 115 3.98 -17.23 11.68
CA PRO A 115 5.37 -17.57 11.39
C PRO A 115 6.15 -16.46 10.68
N SER A 116 5.49 -15.68 9.83
CA SER A 116 6.11 -14.53 9.16
C SER A 116 6.48 -13.42 10.15
N VAL A 117 5.64 -13.18 11.15
CA VAL A 117 5.94 -12.22 12.23
C VAL A 117 7.08 -12.74 13.10
N ASP A 118 7.03 -14.00 13.49
CA ASP A 118 8.06 -14.64 14.32
C ASP A 118 9.44 -14.59 13.62
N ALA A 119 9.49 -14.76 12.29
CA ALA A 119 10.71 -14.65 11.50
C ALA A 119 11.28 -13.22 11.48
N VAL A 120 10.44 -12.20 11.33
CA VAL A 120 10.88 -10.79 11.42
C VAL A 120 11.41 -10.48 12.81
N LEU A 121 10.72 -10.94 13.86
CA LEU A 121 11.14 -10.71 15.25
C LEU A 121 12.43 -11.45 15.63
N ALA A 122 12.71 -12.59 14.97
CA ALA A 122 13.96 -13.31 15.13
C ALA A 122 15.12 -12.70 14.33
N THR A 123 14.86 -11.75 13.44
CA THR A 123 15.89 -11.07 12.65
C THR A 123 16.66 -10.09 13.54
N ASP A 124 17.99 -10.12 13.45
CA ASP A 124 18.83 -9.17 14.17
C ASP A 124 18.51 -7.72 13.79
N THR A 125 18.49 -6.84 14.79
CA THR A 125 18.11 -5.43 14.60
C THR A 125 19.01 -4.68 13.62
N LEU A 126 20.31 -4.98 13.57
CA LEU A 126 21.23 -4.36 12.62
C LEU A 126 20.97 -4.89 11.21
N ALA A 127 20.80 -6.22 11.08
CA ALA A 127 20.45 -6.84 9.81
C ALA A 127 19.11 -6.29 9.24
N LEU A 128 18.11 -6.09 10.10
CA LEU A 128 16.84 -5.50 9.71
C LEU A 128 16.98 -4.05 9.25
N ARG A 129 17.78 -3.26 9.97
CA ARG A 129 18.06 -1.86 9.62
C ARG A 129 18.77 -1.77 8.28
N ASP A 130 19.77 -2.61 8.05
CA ASP A 130 20.55 -2.60 6.81
C ASP A 130 19.68 -3.03 5.63
N ALA A 131 18.84 -4.05 5.78
CA ALA A 131 17.86 -4.45 4.76
C ALA A 131 16.85 -3.33 4.43
N VAL A 132 16.39 -2.58 5.44
CA VAL A 132 15.51 -1.42 5.23
C VAL A 132 16.23 -0.28 4.52
N ALA A 133 17.50 -0.03 4.86
CA ALA A 133 18.31 0.99 4.21
C ALA A 133 18.55 0.64 2.73
N ASP A 134 18.88 -0.61 2.44
CA ASP A 134 19.09 -1.11 1.06
C ASP A 134 17.83 -0.99 0.21
N ALA A 135 16.65 -1.29 0.78
CA ALA A 135 15.36 -1.14 0.07
C ALA A 135 14.97 0.33 -0.18
N MET A 136 15.61 1.29 0.50
CA MET A 136 15.37 2.73 0.34
C MET A 136 16.38 3.43 -0.57
N ALA A 137 17.48 2.74 -0.95
CA ALA A 137 18.54 3.25 -1.82
C ALA A 137 18.14 3.20 -3.30
#